data_AF-A0A5R2N0V1-F1
#
_entry.id   AF-A0A5R2N0V1-F1
#
_cell.length_a   1.000
_cell.length_b   1.000
_cell.length_c   1.000
_cell.angle_alpha   90.00
_cell.angle_beta   90.00
_cell.angle_gamma   90.00
#
_symmetry.space_group_name_H-M   'P 1'
#
loop_
_entity.id
_entity.type
_entity.pdbx_description
1 polymer ?
#
loop_
_entity_poly.entity_id
_entity_poly.type
_entity_poly.pdbx_seq_one_letter_code
_entity_poly.pdbx_strand_id
1 'polypeptide(L)'
;SVGSIVAFAGMVAVMASNYTGSILLGLLAAIACGAFVGFINGVVIAKFRINALITTLATMQIVRGLALIASDGRAVGINSPDFYQLALSKFLGIPTPVWVLAVLFGIFGFVLNRTVFGKNTLAIGGNPEASRLAGVNVDRT
;
A
#
# COMPACT_ATOMS: atom_id res chain seq x y z
N SER A 1 7.02 5.79 4.43
CA SER A 1 6.84 6.49 3.13
C SER A 1 6.09 5.58 2.17
N VAL A 2 5.18 6.11 1.35
CA VAL A 2 4.42 5.32 0.35
C VAL A 2 5.35 4.69 -0.69
N GLY A 3 6.35 5.45 -1.18
CA GLY A 3 7.30 4.95 -2.20
C GLY A 3 8.13 3.76 -1.71
N SER A 4 8.55 3.76 -0.44
CA SER A 4 9.31 2.65 0.13
C SER A 4 8.48 1.39 0.30
N ILE A 5 7.18 1.55 0.64
CA ILE A 5 6.24 0.43 0.73
C ILE A 5 5.98 -0.15 -0.65
N VAL A 6 5.81 0.70 -1.68
CA VAL A 6 5.65 0.24 -3.07
C VAL A 6 6.87 -0.57 -3.53
N ALA A 7 8.08 -0.08 -3.27
CA ALA A 7 9.31 -0.79 -3.62
C ALA A 7 9.41 -2.15 -2.93
N PHE A 8 9.12 -2.21 -1.62
CA PHE A 8 9.18 -3.46 -0.86
C PHE A 8 8.06 -4.44 -1.23
N ALA A 9 6.83 -3.98 -1.39
CA ALA A 9 5.71 -4.81 -1.83
C ALA A 9 5.98 -5.39 -3.24
N GLY A 10 6.57 -4.59 -4.14
CA GLY A 10 7.02 -5.07 -5.45
C GLY A 10 8.07 -6.17 -5.35
N MET A 11 9.08 -6.00 -4.49
CA MET A 11 10.07 -7.04 -4.22
C MET A 11 9.43 -8.32 -3.67
N VAL A 12 8.53 -8.20 -2.69
CA VAL A 12 7.80 -9.34 -2.11
C VAL A 12 6.97 -10.07 -3.17
N ALA A 13 6.31 -9.34 -4.08
CA ALA A 13 5.60 -9.93 -5.20
C ALA A 13 6.52 -10.78 -6.09
N VAL A 14 7.69 -10.25 -6.45
CA VAL A 14 8.65 -10.96 -7.32
C VAL A 14 9.23 -12.18 -6.60
N MET A 15 9.63 -12.05 -5.32
CA MET A 15 10.14 -13.17 -4.54
C MET A 15 9.10 -14.28 -4.40
N ALA A 16 7.88 -13.94 -3.97
CA ALA A 16 6.80 -14.91 -3.80
C ALA A 16 6.39 -15.58 -5.12
N SER A 17 6.38 -14.83 -6.23
CA SER A 17 6.12 -15.37 -7.56
C SER A 17 7.25 -16.31 -8.02
N ASN A 18 8.51 -15.98 -7.73
CA ASN A 18 9.66 -16.82 -8.09
C ASN A 18 9.68 -18.13 -7.29
N TYR A 19 9.31 -18.11 -6.01
CA TYR A 19 9.25 -19.32 -5.17
C TYR A 19 8.07 -20.23 -5.52
N THR A 20 6.90 -19.65 -5.85
CA THR A 20 5.66 -20.44 -6.00
C THR A 20 5.32 -20.73 -7.46
N GLY A 21 5.99 -20.07 -8.42
CA GLY A 21 5.68 -20.15 -9.85
C GLY A 21 4.35 -19.50 -10.26
N SER A 22 3.61 -18.91 -9.32
CA SER A 22 2.29 -18.31 -9.56
C SER A 22 2.30 -16.81 -9.31
N ILE A 23 1.92 -16.04 -10.34
CA ILE A 23 1.79 -14.58 -10.28
C ILE A 23 0.72 -14.15 -9.28
N LEU A 24 -0.37 -14.92 -9.19
CA LEU A 24 -1.50 -14.57 -8.33
C LEU A 24 -1.09 -14.56 -6.85
N LEU A 25 -0.27 -15.53 -6.43
CA LEU A 25 0.25 -15.59 -5.07
C LEU A 25 1.26 -14.48 -4.78
N GLY A 26 2.06 -14.10 -5.78
CA GLY A 26 2.92 -12.90 -5.69
C GLY A 26 2.11 -11.62 -5.48
N LEU A 27 1.04 -11.42 -6.25
CA LEU A 27 0.16 -10.25 -6.13
C LEU A 27 -0.51 -10.18 -4.75
N LEU A 28 -1.06 -11.32 -4.28
CA LEU A 28 -1.69 -11.41 -2.96
C LEU A 28 -0.69 -11.14 -1.82
N ALA A 29 0.54 -11.66 -1.93
CA ALA A 29 1.59 -11.41 -0.96
C ALA A 29 1.97 -9.91 -0.90
N ALA A 30 2.07 -9.24 -2.04
CA ALA A 30 2.35 -7.81 -2.10
C ALA A 30 1.23 -6.96 -1.49
N ILE A 31 -0.03 -7.29 -1.78
CA ILE A 31 -1.20 -6.61 -1.21
C ILE A 31 -1.23 -6.82 0.32
N ALA A 32 -1.04 -8.07 0.77
CA ALA A 32 -1.02 -8.39 2.19
C ALA A 32 0.11 -7.66 2.93
N CYS A 33 1.30 -7.60 2.33
CA CYS A 33 2.44 -6.88 2.89
C CYS A 33 2.18 -5.37 2.99
N GLY A 34 1.68 -4.75 1.92
CA GLY A 34 1.33 -3.33 1.92
C GLY A 34 0.23 -3.01 2.94
N ALA A 35 -0.80 -3.85 3.03
CA ALA A 35 -1.88 -3.71 4.01
C ALA A 35 -1.36 -3.86 5.45
N PHE A 36 -0.45 -4.81 5.71
CA PHE A 36 0.13 -5.02 7.02
C PHE A 36 0.99 -3.82 7.48
N VAL A 37 1.86 -3.31 6.60
CA VAL A 37 2.67 -2.12 6.92
C VAL A 37 1.78 -0.88 7.08
N GLY A 38 0.75 -0.74 6.25
CA GLY A 38 -0.26 0.32 6.37
C GLY A 38 -1.01 0.25 7.70
N PHE A 39 -1.41 -0.96 8.11
CA PHE A 39 -2.08 -1.20 9.39
C PHE A 39 -1.18 -0.85 10.58
N ILE A 40 0.09 -1.26 10.58
CA ILE A 40 1.05 -0.88 11.64
C ILE A 40 1.17 0.65 11.72
N ASN A 41 1.35 1.32 10.58
CA ASN A 41 1.42 2.79 10.57
C ASN A 41 0.14 3.42 11.12
N GLY A 42 -1.03 2.92 10.72
CA GLY A 42 -2.32 3.39 11.19
C GLY A 42 -2.49 3.21 12.71
N VAL A 43 -2.16 2.02 13.24
CA VAL A 43 -2.25 1.73 14.68
C VAL A 43 -1.28 2.59 15.49
N VAL A 44 -0.04 2.76 15.02
CA VAL A 44 0.95 3.59 15.70
C VAL A 44 0.50 5.05 15.77
N ILE A 45 -0.04 5.58 14.68
CA ILE A 45 -0.53 6.96 14.64
C ILE A 45 -1.81 7.11 15.49
N ALA A 46 -2.79 6.22 15.33
CA ALA A 46 -4.09 6.35 15.98
C ALA A 46 -4.04 6.03 17.48
N LYS A 47 -3.40 4.93 17.87
CA LYS A 47 -3.39 4.45 19.26
C LYS A 47 -2.30 5.09 20.11
N PHE A 48 -1.10 5.26 19.55
CA PHE A 48 0.03 5.82 20.29
C PHE A 48 0.19 7.33 20.10
N ARG A 49 -0.64 7.96 19.25
CA ARG A 49 -0.64 9.40 18.97
C ARG A 49 0.74 9.95 18.59
N ILE A 50 1.55 9.12 17.95
CA ILE A 50 2.85 9.52 17.41
C ILE A 50 2.62 10.29 16.11
N ASN A 51 3.40 11.35 15.89
CA ASN A 51 3.32 12.14 14.67
C ASN A 51 3.49 11.23 13.42
N ALA A 52 2.60 11.39 12.44
CA ALA A 52 2.57 10.62 11.20
C ALA A 52 3.89 10.75 10.40
N LEU A 53 4.53 11.91 10.45
CA LEU A 53 5.80 12.14 9.76
C LEU A 53 6.90 11.25 10.35
N ILE A 54 7.03 11.23 11.68
CA ILE A 54 8.03 10.40 12.38
C ILE A 54 7.74 8.92 12.13
N THR A 55 6.48 8.50 12.27
CA THR A 55 6.08 7.10 12.07
C THR A 55 6.41 6.62 10.66
N THR A 56 6.13 7.45 9.65
CA THR A 56 6.36 7.09 8.24
C THR A 56 7.82 7.17 7.82
N LEU A 57 8.64 8.00 8.46
CA LEU A 57 10.10 7.99 8.32
C LEU A 57 10.70 6.73 8.95
N ALA A 58 10.25 6.37 10.16
CA ALA A 58 10.70 5.16 10.83
C ALA A 58 10.35 3.89 10.03
N THR A 59 9.10 3.75 9.57
CA THR A 59 8.73 2.60 8.73
C THR A 59 9.42 2.61 7.38
N MET A 60 9.74 3.77 6.81
CA MET A 60 10.57 3.84 5.61
C MET A 60 11.93 3.16 5.83
N GLN A 61 12.60 3.45 6.95
CA GLN A 61 13.90 2.85 7.26
C GLN A 61 13.80 1.36 7.57
N ILE A 62 12.77 0.94 8.33
CA ILE A 62 12.53 -0.48 8.64
C ILE A 62 12.28 -1.28 7.37
N VAL A 63 11.34 -0.82 6.54
CA VAL A 63 10.99 -1.49 5.28
C VAL A 63 12.18 -1.56 4.34
N ARG A 64 12.99 -0.49 4.26
CA ARG A 64 14.20 -0.48 3.43
C ARG A 64 15.27 -1.43 3.95
N GLY A 65 15.45 -1.53 5.27
CA GLY A 65 16.36 -2.50 5.89
C GLY A 65 15.91 -3.94 5.65
N LEU A 66 14.62 -4.22 5.84
CA LEU A 66 14.03 -5.53 5.52
C LEU A 66 14.19 -5.89 4.05
N ALA A 67 13.97 -4.93 3.15
CA ALA A 67 14.20 -5.11 1.73
C ALA A 67 15.66 -5.50 1.44
N LEU A 68 16.62 -4.81 2.05
CA LEU A 68 18.05 -5.08 1.86
C LEU A 68 18.45 -6.47 2.34
N ILE A 69 17.95 -6.88 3.51
CA ILE A 69 18.20 -8.21 4.08
C ILE A 69 17.55 -9.30 3.23
N ALA A 70 16.29 -9.09 2.82
CA ALA A 70 15.56 -10.08 2.02
C ALA A 70 16.13 -10.24 0.60
N SER A 71 16.76 -9.20 0.05
CA SER A 71 17.33 -9.22 -1.28
C SER A 71 18.84 -9.55 -1.31
N ASP A 72 19.47 -9.82 -0.16
CA ASP A 72 20.93 -9.93 -0.01
C ASP A 72 21.69 -8.74 -0.64
N GLY A 73 21.08 -7.55 -0.62
CA GLY A 73 21.62 -6.35 -1.27
C GLY A 73 21.63 -6.37 -2.81
N ARG A 74 21.02 -7.37 -3.45
CA ARG A 74 20.94 -7.50 -4.91
C ARG A 74 19.57 -7.11 -5.45
N ALA A 75 19.51 -6.79 -6.74
CA ALA A 75 18.25 -6.62 -7.44
C ALA A 75 17.60 -7.99 -7.65
N VAL A 76 16.38 -8.18 -7.13
CA VAL A 76 15.62 -9.41 -7.35
C VAL A 76 15.05 -9.39 -8.76
N GLY A 77 15.60 -10.23 -9.64
CA GLY A 77 15.14 -10.40 -11.01
C GLY A 77 13.86 -11.23 -11.11
N ILE A 78 13.05 -10.92 -12.11
CA ILE A 78 11.86 -11.69 -12.47
C ILE A 78 12.30 -12.88 -13.33
N ASN A 79 12.01 -14.11 -12.89
CA ASN A 79 12.38 -15.31 -13.64
C ASN A 79 11.26 -15.80 -14.57
N SER A 80 10.01 -15.34 -14.37
CA SER A 80 8.87 -15.80 -15.15
C SER A 80 8.54 -14.84 -16.31
N PRO A 81 8.51 -15.31 -17.58
CA PRO A 81 8.13 -14.50 -18.74
C PRO A 81 6.67 -14.02 -18.68
N ASP A 82 5.81 -14.70 -17.90
CA ASP A 82 4.40 -14.33 -17.76
C ASP A 82 4.21 -13.02 -16.98
N PHE A 83 5.14 -12.69 -16.07
CA PHE A 83 5.10 -11.43 -15.33
C PHE A 83 5.41 -10.24 -16.26
N TYR A 84 6.32 -10.44 -17.21
CA TYR A 84 6.59 -9.48 -18.28
C TYR A 84 5.42 -9.35 -19.24
N GLN A 85 4.76 -10.46 -19.60
CA GLN A 85 3.55 -10.40 -20.44
C GLN A 85 2.42 -9.65 -19.75
N LEU A 86 2.20 -9.83 -18.45
CA LEU A 86 1.19 -9.07 -17.71
C LEU A 86 1.48 -7.56 -17.74
N ALA A 87 2.75 -7.18 -17.58
CA ALA A 87 3.18 -5.77 -17.56
C ALA A 87 3.17 -5.12 -18.96
N LEU A 88 3.53 -5.87 -19.99
CA LEU A 88 3.63 -5.40 -21.37
C LEU A 88 2.35 -5.60 -22.19
N SER A 89 1.39 -6.37 -21.67
CA SER A 89 0.10 -6.58 -22.32
C SER A 89 -0.60 -5.25 -22.52
N LYS A 90 -1.16 -5.08 -23.72
CA LYS A 90 -1.90 -3.88 -24.12
C LYS A 90 -3.34 -4.26 -24.36
N PHE A 91 -4.23 -3.58 -23.66
CA PHE A 91 -5.67 -3.67 -23.88
C PHE A 91 -6.11 -2.36 -24.54
N LEU A 92 -6.68 -2.45 -25.76
CA LEU A 92 -7.07 -1.28 -26.58
C LEU A 92 -5.91 -0.30 -26.85
N GLY A 93 -4.68 -0.81 -27.02
CA GLY A 93 -3.48 0.02 -27.25
C GLY A 93 -2.89 0.65 -25.99
N ILE A 94 -3.57 0.55 -24.85
CA ILE A 94 -3.11 1.08 -23.56
C ILE A 94 -2.56 -0.07 -22.70
N PRO A 95 -1.40 0.08 -22.05
CA PRO A 95 -0.87 -0.93 -21.14
C PRO A 95 -1.86 -1.30 -20.03
N THR A 96 -2.00 -2.58 -19.73
CA THR A 96 -2.87 -3.10 -18.64
C THR A 96 -2.64 -2.43 -17.28
N PRO A 97 -1.43 -1.99 -16.86
CA PRO A 97 -1.28 -1.31 -15.57
C PRO A 97 -2.03 0.03 -15.48
N VAL A 98 -2.23 0.71 -16.61
CA VAL A 98 -2.98 1.98 -16.66
C VAL A 98 -4.46 1.74 -16.38
N TRP A 99 -5.02 0.65 -16.91
CA TRP A 99 -6.40 0.25 -16.63
C TRP A 99 -6.57 -0.13 -15.16
N VAL A 100 -5.64 -0.88 -14.58
CA VAL A 100 -5.65 -1.21 -13.15
C VAL A 100 -5.61 0.05 -12.30
N LEU A 101 -4.73 1.00 -12.64
CA LEU A 101 -4.66 2.30 -11.96
C LEU A 101 -5.99 3.06 -12.07
N ALA A 102 -6.58 3.14 -13.26
CA ALA A 102 -7.85 3.85 -13.48
C ALA A 102 -9.00 3.25 -12.66
N VAL A 103 -9.11 1.92 -12.62
CA VAL A 103 -10.11 1.21 -11.83
C VAL A 103 -9.90 1.46 -10.33
N LEU A 104 -8.67 1.30 -9.83
CA LEU A 104 -8.37 1.54 -8.41
C LEU A 104 -8.59 3.00 -8.03
N PHE A 105 -8.21 3.95 -8.89
CA PHE A 105 -8.46 5.37 -8.68
C PHE A 105 -9.95 5.67 -8.60
N GLY A 106 -10.76 5.07 -9.49
CA GLY A 106 -12.22 5.18 -9.44
C GLY A 106 -12.82 4.63 -8.14
N ILE A 107 -12.41 3.43 -7.73
CA ILE A 107 -12.88 2.77 -6.51
C ILE A 107 -12.49 3.59 -5.27
N PHE A 108 -11.20 3.85 -5.06
CA PHE A 108 -10.72 4.58 -3.89
C PHE A 108 -11.17 6.04 -3.89
N GLY A 109 -11.24 6.68 -5.05
CA GLY A 109 -11.78 8.03 -5.19
C GLY A 109 -13.25 8.10 -4.80
N PHE A 110 -14.06 7.12 -5.22
CA PHE A 110 -15.46 7.03 -4.81
C PHE A 110 -15.58 6.75 -3.31
N VAL A 111 -14.83 5.78 -2.78
CA VAL A 111 -14.84 5.46 -1.35
C VAL A 111 -14.47 6.70 -0.54
N LEU A 112 -13.41 7.41 -0.90
CA LEU A 112 -12.93 8.55 -0.13
C LEU A 112 -13.89 9.75 -0.17
N ASN A 113 -14.50 10.04 -1.33
CA ASN A 113 -15.33 11.24 -1.50
C ASN A 113 -16.83 11.02 -1.22
N ARG A 114 -17.35 9.83 -1.52
CA ARG A 114 -18.79 9.56 -1.46
C ARG A 114 -19.23 8.76 -0.25
N THR A 115 -18.33 8.07 0.46
CA THR A 115 -18.71 7.30 1.66
C THR A 115 -18.58 8.11 2.94
N VAL A 116 -19.36 7.72 3.96
CA VAL A 116 -19.28 8.29 5.30
C VAL A 116 -17.92 7.97 5.94
N PHE A 117 -17.38 6.78 5.69
CA PHE A 117 -16.06 6.38 6.15
C PHE A 117 -14.97 7.35 5.68
N GLY A 118 -14.86 7.59 4.36
CA GLY A 118 -13.85 8.47 3.79
C GLY A 118 -13.93 9.91 4.33
N LYS A 119 -15.14 10.47 4.42
CA LYS A 119 -15.36 11.82 4.95
C LYS A 119 -14.98 11.93 6.44
N ASN A 120 -15.35 10.93 7.25
CA ASN A 120 -15.00 10.93 8.67
C ASN A 120 -13.49 10.79 8.87
N THR A 121 -12.82 9.90 8.13
CA THR A 121 -11.36 9.71 8.23
C THR A 121 -10.61 10.98 7.83
N LEU A 122 -11.03 11.68 6.75
CA LEU A 122 -10.45 12.95 6.35
C LEU A 122 -10.65 14.06 7.39
N ALA A 123 -11.85 14.15 7.97
CA ALA A 123 -12.15 15.13 9.00
C ALA A 123 -11.29 14.93 10.26
N ILE A 124 -11.15 13.67 10.71
CA ILE A 124 -10.31 13.29 11.86
C ILE A 124 -8.84 13.66 11.61
N GLY A 125 -8.33 13.42 10.40
CA GLY A 125 -6.95 13.73 10.04
C GLY A 125 -6.61 15.22 10.04
N GLY A 126 -7.60 16.09 9.76
CA GLY A 126 -7.42 17.55 9.78
C GLY A 126 -7.44 18.13 11.19
N ASN A 127 -8.43 17.76 12.00
CA ASN A 127 -8.47 18.11 13.43
C ASN A 127 -9.32 17.11 14.23
N PRO A 128 -8.68 16.25 15.05
CA PRO A 128 -9.40 15.24 15.82
C PRO A 128 -10.29 15.84 16.91
N GLU A 129 -9.91 16.98 17.51
CA GLU A 129 -10.73 17.63 18.54
C GLU A 129 -11.99 18.26 17.95
N ALA A 130 -11.87 18.95 16.81
CA ALA A 130 -13.01 19.52 16.11
C ALA A 130 -13.97 18.42 15.61
N SER A 131 -13.42 17.30 15.13
CA SER A 131 -14.23 16.15 14.69
C SER A 131 -15.04 15.53 15.83
N ARG A 132 -14.46 15.43 17.04
CA ARG A 132 -15.18 14.94 18.22
C ARG A 132 -16.32 15.90 18.63
N LEU A 133 -16.08 17.20 18.58
CA LEU A 133 -17.12 18.23 18.86
C LEU A 133 -18.23 18.24 17.79
N ALA A 134 -17.91 17.88 16.55
CA ALA A 134 -18.87 17.71 15.46
C ALA A 134 -19.64 16.38 15.49
N GLY A 135 -19.47 15.56 16.53
CA GLY A 135 -20.20 14.30 16.72
C GLY A 135 -19.62 13.10 15.96
N VAL A 136 -18.42 13.21 15.38
CA VAL A 136 -17.71 12.08 14.76
C VAL A 136 -17.02 11.26 15.85
N ASN A 137 -17.34 9.97 15.93
CA ASN A 137 -16.70 9.05 16.88
C ASN A 137 -15.25 8.74 16.46
N VAL A 138 -14.33 9.59 16.90
CA VAL A 138 -12.88 9.53 16.60
C VAL A 138 -12.23 8.23 17.09
N ASP A 139 -12.73 7.63 18.16
CA ASP A 139 -12.13 6.40 18.73
C ASP A 139 -12.61 5.10 18.04
N ARG A 140 -13.67 5.14 17.22
CA ARG A 140 -14.23 3.97 16.51
C ARG A 140 -13.99 4.00 14.99
N THR A 141 -13.57 5.13 14.44
CA THR A 141 -13.40 5.34 12.99
C THR A 141 -11.94 5.54 12.67
#